data_AF-A0A3R6ISM0-F1
#
_entry.id   AF-A0A3R6ISM0-F1
#
_cell.length_a   1.000
_cell.length_b   1.000
_cell.length_c   1.000
_cell.angle_alpha   90.00
_cell.angle_beta   90.00
_cell.angle_gamma   90.00
#
_symmetry.space_group_name_H-M   'P 1'
#
loop_
_entity.id
_entity.type
_entity.pdbx_description
1 polymer ?
#
loop_
_entity_poly.entity_id
_entity_poly.type
_entity_poly.pdbx_seq_one_letter_code
_entity_poly.pdbx_strand_id
1 'polypeptide(L)' 'MKIENIKFKAKRLDNGEWVEGDLMKESYGARIIEHTSKADNWVAVDPSTVCMFTGLRDRDGKEIWEGDIVHDSYDLCV' A
#
# COMPACT_ATOMS: atom_id res chain seq x y z
N MET A 1 -6.72 -13.07 7.62
CA MET A 1 -6.28 -12.36 6.39
C MET A 1 -5.95 -13.42 5.35
N LYS A 2 -6.38 -13.22 4.09
CA LYS A 2 -6.05 -14.15 3.01
C LYS A 2 -4.74 -13.71 2.33
N ILE A 3 -4.04 -14.65 1.67
CA ILE A 3 -2.71 -14.39 1.09
C ILE A 3 -2.78 -13.27 0.05
N GLU A 4 -3.84 -13.21 -0.75
CA GLU A 4 -4.06 -12.19 -1.77
C GLU A 4 -4.22 -10.76 -1.22
N ASN A 5 -4.45 -10.59 0.09
CA ASN A 5 -4.55 -9.29 0.72
C ASN A 5 -3.21 -8.81 1.29
N ILE A 6 -2.17 -9.64 1.28
CA ILE A 6 -0.83 -9.26 1.74
C ILE A 6 -0.17 -8.46 0.62
N LYS A 7 -0.44 -7.15 0.59
CA LYS A 7 0.17 -6.21 -0.34
C LYS A 7 0.54 -4.90 0.37
N PHE A 8 1.56 -4.25 -0.15
CA PHE A 8 2.13 -3.03 0.42
C PHE A 8 2.09 -1.91 -0.61
N LYS A 9 2.07 -0.67 -0.12
CA LYS A 9 2.36 0.50 -0.94
C LYS A 9 3.37 1.39 -0.24
N ALA A 10 4.17 2.09 -1.04
CA ALA A 10 5.16 3.07 -0.56
C ALA A 10 5.41 4.13 -1.63
N LYS A 11 6.00 5.26 -1.25
CA LYS A 11 6.42 6.30 -2.20
C LYS A 11 7.74 5.94 -2.85
N ARG A 12 7.80 6.04 -4.18
CA ARG A 12 9.02 5.84 -4.98
C ARG A 12 10.05 6.94 -4.65
N LEU A 13 11.33 6.57 -4.62
CA LEU A 13 12.41 7.54 -4.37
C LEU A 13 12.67 8.49 -5.55
N ASP A 14 12.34 8.08 -6.77
CA ASP A 14 12.65 8.83 -8.00
C ASP A 14 11.65 9.97 -8.28
N ASN A 15 10.36 9.75 -8.03
CA ASN A 15 9.32 10.74 -8.34
C ASN A 15 8.31 11.00 -7.21
N GLY A 16 8.39 10.27 -6.09
CA GLY A 16 7.48 10.44 -4.95
C GLY A 16 6.06 9.91 -5.15
N GLU A 17 5.76 9.28 -6.30
CA GLU A 17 4.46 8.63 -6.54
C GLU A 17 4.31 7.37 -5.69
N TRP A 18 3.08 6.94 -5.47
CA TRP A 18 2.80 5.67 -4.79
C TRP A 18 2.98 4.50 -5.77
N VAL A 19 3.58 3.42 -5.28
CA VAL A 19 3.68 2.14 -5.97
C VAL A 19 3.16 1.03 -5.07
N GLU A 20 2.45 0.05 -5.65
CA GLU A 20 1.89 -1.10 -4.92
C GLU A 20 2.55 -2.42 -5.35
N GLY A 21 2.70 -3.34 -4.40
CA GLY A 21 3.24 -4.68 -4.68
C GLY A 21 3.79 -5.38 -3.43
N ASP A 22 4.76 -6.26 -3.65
CA ASP A 22 5.40 -7.02 -2.58
C ASP A 22 6.58 -6.24 -2.00
N LEU A 23 6.63 -6.10 -0.67
CA LEU A 23 7.70 -5.41 0.02
C LEU A 23 8.94 -6.31 0.16
N MET A 24 10.07 -5.82 -0.35
CA MET A 24 11.39 -6.37 -0.10
C MET A 24 12.21 -5.39 0.72
N LYS A 25 12.56 -5.77 1.96
CA LYS A 25 13.44 -4.99 2.83
C LYS A 25 14.87 -5.52 2.74
N GLU A 26 15.81 -4.62 2.49
CA GLU A 26 17.24 -4.91 2.48
C GLU A 26 17.93 -4.17 3.64
N SER A 27 19.22 -4.44 3.87
CA SER A 27 19.99 -3.74 4.91
C SER A 27 20.19 -2.24 4.63
N TYR A 28 20.06 -1.82 3.37
CA TYR A 28 20.34 -0.46 2.90
C TYR A 28 19.11 0.27 2.33
N GLY A 29 17.92 -0.34 2.37
CA GLY A 29 16.72 0.29 1.82
C GLY A 29 15.51 -0.64 1.74
N ALA A 30 14.49 -0.18 1.03
CA ALA A 30 13.29 -0.94 0.74
C ALA A 30 12.93 -0.83 -0.74
N ARG A 31 12.31 -1.88 -1.27
CA ARG A 31 11.79 -1.93 -2.63
C ARG A 31 10.39 -2.51 -2.64
N ILE A 32 9.59 -2.07 -3.61
CA ILE A 32 8.32 -2.71 -3.97
C ILE A 32 8.54 -3.47 -5.27
N ILE A 33 8.13 -4.74 -5.30
CA ILE A 33 8.09 -5.56 -6.51
C ILE A 33 6.67 -5.47 -7.06
N GLU A 34 6.49 -4.72 -8.14
CA GLU A 34 5.19 -4.51 -8.77
C GLU A 34 4.69 -5.80 -9.44
N HIS A 35 3.37 -6.03 -9.36
CA HIS A 35 2.71 -7.17 -10.01
C HIS A 35 2.49 -6.90 -11.50
N THR A 36 3.58 -6.82 -12.27
CA THR A 36 3.59 -6.60 -13.72
C THR A 36 4.32 -7.72 -14.45
N SER A 37 4.07 -7.87 -15.76
CA SER A 37 4.78 -8.85 -16.60
C SER A 37 6.20 -8.42 -17.00
N LYS A 38 6.66 -7.24 -16.59
CA LYS A 38 7.99 -6.71 -16.92
C LYS A 38 9.06 -7.35 -16.02
N ALA A 39 10.24 -7.59 -16.59
CA ALA A 39 11.39 -8.13 -15.86
C ALA A 39 11.97 -7.16 -14.82
N ASP A 40 11.97 -5.85 -15.13
CA ASP A 40 12.40 -4.79 -14.21
C ASP A 40 11.20 -4.18 -13.49
N ASN A 41 10.58 -4.96 -12.59
CA ASN A 41 9.42 -4.56 -11.79
C ASN A 41 9.78 -4.17 -10.35
N TRP A 42 11.07 -4.04 -10.03
CA TRP A 42 11.55 -3.68 -8.71
C TRP A 42 11.77 -2.17 -8.62
N VAL A 43 11.14 -1.53 -7.65
CA VAL A 43 11.14 -0.07 -7.49
C VAL A 43 11.66 0.30 -6.12
N ALA A 44 12.70 1.14 -6.06
CA ALA A 44 13.21 1.67 -4.79
C ALA A 44 12.23 2.66 -4.18
N VAL A 45 11.94 2.50 -2.88
CA VAL A 45 10.92 3.28 -2.16
C VAL A 45 11.47 3.85 -0.85
N ASP A 46 10.84 4.90 -0.36
CA ASP A 46 11.09 5.45 0.97
C ASP A 46 10.51 4.51 2.04
N PRO A 47 11.36 3.86 2.87
CA PRO A 47 10.90 2.92 3.89
C PRO A 47 9.94 3.55 4.92
N SER A 48 10.02 4.87 5.15
CA SER A 48 9.17 5.57 6.11
C SER A 48 7.72 5.74 5.65
N THR A 49 7.46 5.48 4.36
CA THR A 49 6.14 5.63 3.74
C THR A 49 5.43 4.29 3.51
N VAL A 50 6.07 3.18 3.88
CA VAL A 50 5.53 1.84 3.70
C VAL A 50 4.28 1.68 4.56
N CYS A 51 3.19 1.25 3.93
CA CYS A 51 1.95 0.87 4.61
C CYS A 51 1.39 -0.42 4.01
N MET A 52 0.78 -1.24 4.87
CA MET A 52 0.16 -2.50 4.47
C MET A 52 -1.33 -2.30 4.22
N PHE A 53 -1.87 -3.01 3.22
CA PHE A 53 -3.31 -3.09 3.02
C PHE A 53 -3.98 -3.77 4.22
N THR A 54 -5.05 -3.19 4.75
CA THR A 54 -5.75 -3.74 5.93
C THR A 54 -6.62 -4.95 5.60
N GLY A 55 -6.90 -5.20 4.32
CA GLY A 55 -7.93 -6.15 3.91
C GLY A 55 -9.35 -5.57 3.87
N LEU A 56 -9.52 -4.29 4.23
CA LEU A 56 -10.80 -3.60 4.29
C LEU A 56 -10.92 -2.54 3.19
N ARG A 57 -12.16 -2.28 2.78
CA ARG A 57 -12.51 -1.20 1.86
C ARG A 57 -13.52 -0.28 2.53
N ASP A 58 -13.46 1.01 2.19
CA ASP A 58 -14.47 1.96 2.60
C ASP A 58 -15.79 1.74 1.84
N ARG A 59 -16.79 2.58 2.13
CA ARG A 59 -18.11 2.50 1.51
C ARG A 59 -18.10 2.69 -0.01
N ASP A 60 -17.09 3.37 -0.54
CA ASP A 60 -16.92 3.66 -1.96
C ASP A 60 -16.05 2.58 -2.64
N GLY A 61 -15.67 1.54 -1.90
CA GLY A 61 -14.85 0.43 -2.38
C GLY A 61 -13.36 0.76 -2.43
N LYS A 62 -12.92 1.90 -1.91
CA LYS A 62 -11.51 2.26 -1.86
C LYS A 62 -10.83 1.48 -0.76
N GLU A 63 -9.64 0.97 -1.05
CA GLU A 63 -8.85 0.22 -0.09
C GLU A 63 -8.35 1.09 1.05
N ILE A 64 -8.43 0.55 2.27
CA ILE A 64 -7.95 1.19 3.49
C ILE A 64 -6.57 0.62 3.82
N TRP A 65 -5.61 1.52 4.01
CA TRP A 65 -4.22 1.19 4.28
C TRP A 65 -3.82 1.62 5.69
N GLU A 66 -2.79 1.00 6.24
CA GLU A 66 -2.20 1.43 7.50
C GLU A 66 -1.86 2.93 7.47
N GLY A 67 -2.36 3.68 8.44
CA GLY A 67 -2.16 5.13 8.55
C GLY A 67 -3.17 6.00 7.81
N ASP A 68 -4.11 5.42 7.05
CA ASP A 68 -5.20 6.20 6.43
C ASP A 68 -6.14 6.78 7.51
N ILE A 69 -6.54 8.04 7.32
CA ILE A 69 -7.58 8.69 8.12
C ILE A 69 -8.94 8.39 7.50
N VAL A 70 -9.76 7.60 8.19
CA VAL A 70 -11.13 7.25 7.77
C VAL A 70 -12.16 8.03 8.59
N HIS A 71 -13.24 8.44 7.93
CA HIS A 71 -14.37 9.09 8.59
C HIS A 71 -15.55 8.13 8.63
N ASP A 72 -16.13 7.97 9.82
CA ASP A 72 -17.36 7.22 9.99
C ASP A 72 -18.55 8.14 9.67
N SER A 73 -19.56 7.60 8.99
CA SER A 73 -20.83 8.28 8.77
C SER A 73 -21.90 7.57 9.59
N TYR A 74 -22.09 8.01 10.83
CA TYR A 74 -23.26 7.61 11.61
C TYR A 74 -24.49 8.30 11.02
N ASP A 75 -25.35 7.56 10.33
CA ASP A 75 -26.75 7.95 10.23
C ASP A 75 -27.37 7.72 11.61
N LEU A 76 -27.39 8.78 12.42
CA LEU A 76 -28.22 8.82 13.61
C LEU A 76 -29.66 8.72 13.13
N CYS A 77 -30.27 7.55 13.25
CA CYS A 77 -31.72 7.40 13.15
C CYS A 77 -32.34 8.28 14.25
N VAL A 78 -32.83 9.45 13.86
CA VAL A 78 -33.67 10.35 14.69
C VAL A 78 -35.13 9.98 14.55
#